data_AF-X1VEH1-F1
#
_entry.id   AF-X1VEH1-F1
#
_cell.length_a   1.000
_cell.length_b   1.000
_cell.length_c   1.000
_cell.angle_alpha   90.00
_cell.angle_beta   90.00
_cell.angle_gamma   90.00
#
_symmetry.space_group_name_H-M   'P 1'
#
loop_
_entity.id
_entity.type
_entity.pdbx_description
1 polymer ?
#
loop_
_entity_poly.entity_id
_entity_poly.type
_entity_poly.pdbx_seq_one_letter_code
_entity_poly.pdbx_strand_id
1 'polypeptide(L)'
;GYIVSKTLIEIEMTAIYLEEDFDGDGKTDDRIWLTDRKAGDYWITILPDPNAQPNDTYSLGVTIDGQTMVLAVDVQIQDIPTHPYEVESKLSYSDFDGDNHVDFADYAVFASHWMDVDCNYPSWCEGTDLDYSHKVDFNDLDIFVDSWLWEKIPADIDMDGDVDFANFAEFALY
;
A
#
# COMPACT_ATOMS: atom_id res chain seq x y z
N GLY A 1 -2.85 0.61 17.71
CA GLY A 1 -2.35 -0.16 16.56
C GLY A 1 -1.83 -1.49 17.05
N TYR A 2 -1.64 -2.44 16.13
CA TYR A 2 -0.88 -3.66 16.38
C TYR A 2 0.60 -3.41 16.13
N ILE A 3 1.48 -4.13 16.80
CA ILE A 3 2.93 -4.04 16.68
C ILE A 3 3.48 -5.32 16.03
N VAL A 4 4.39 -5.14 15.08
CA VAL A 4 5.21 -6.22 14.52
C VAL A 4 6.68 -5.78 14.58
N SER A 5 7.53 -6.63 15.15
CA SER A 5 8.97 -6.45 15.31
C SER A 5 9.66 -7.81 15.36
N LYS A 6 11.00 -7.80 15.46
CA LYS A 6 11.82 -9.01 15.64
C LYS A 6 11.41 -9.86 16.85
N THR A 7 10.86 -9.24 17.91
CA THR A 7 10.57 -9.93 19.18
C THR A 7 9.08 -9.99 19.54
N LEU A 8 8.22 -9.26 18.83
CA LEU A 8 6.79 -9.19 19.08
C LEU A 8 6.02 -9.16 17.77
N ILE A 9 5.05 -10.08 17.61
CA ILE A 9 4.15 -10.12 16.45
C ILE A 9 2.72 -10.17 16.99
N GLU A 10 1.99 -9.04 16.94
CA GLU A 10 0.61 -8.97 17.45
C GLU A 10 -0.45 -9.27 16.38
N ILE A 11 -0.06 -9.26 15.11
CA ILE A 11 -0.93 -9.67 13.99
C ILE A 11 -0.67 -11.15 13.68
N GLU A 12 -1.06 -12.00 14.63
CA GLU A 12 -0.83 -13.44 14.56
C GLU A 12 -1.41 -14.05 13.27
N MET A 13 -0.77 -15.13 12.80
CA MET A 13 -1.08 -15.88 11.56
C MET A 13 -0.80 -15.16 10.22
N THR A 14 -0.74 -13.82 10.20
CA THR A 14 -0.62 -13.05 8.96
C THR A 14 0.67 -12.25 8.86
N ALA A 15 1.23 -11.80 9.98
CA ALA A 15 2.53 -11.14 10.00
C ALA A 15 3.68 -12.11 10.27
N ILE A 16 4.77 -11.95 9.53
CA ILE A 16 6.01 -12.73 9.66
C ILE A 16 7.18 -11.75 9.65
N TYR A 17 8.16 -11.99 10.50
CA TYR A 17 9.48 -11.34 10.44
C TYR A 17 10.51 -12.34 9.91
N LEU A 18 11.32 -11.90 8.96
CA LEU A 18 12.38 -12.67 8.32
C LEU A 18 13.70 -11.89 8.39
N GLU A 19 14.80 -12.62 8.58
CA GLU A 19 16.17 -12.09 8.58
C GLU A 19 17.03 -13.01 7.70
N GLU A 20 17.24 -12.63 6.44
CA GLU A 20 17.93 -13.41 5.42
C GLU A 20 18.68 -12.48 4.46
N ASP A 21 19.64 -13.01 3.72
CA ASP A 21 20.34 -12.27 2.65
C ASP A 21 19.49 -12.31 1.38
N PHE A 22 18.64 -11.29 1.18
CA PHE A 22 17.64 -11.31 0.09
C PHE A 22 18.23 -10.92 -1.26
N ASP A 23 19.30 -10.12 -1.28
CA ASP A 23 19.93 -9.62 -2.50
C ASP A 23 21.25 -10.34 -2.85
N GLY A 24 21.75 -11.20 -1.96
CA GLY A 24 22.94 -12.01 -2.16
C GLY A 24 24.24 -11.24 -1.94
N ASP A 25 24.21 -10.09 -1.26
CA ASP A 25 25.40 -9.29 -0.97
C ASP A 25 26.26 -9.86 0.18
N GLY A 26 25.77 -10.90 0.87
CA GLY A 26 26.43 -11.55 1.99
C GLY A 26 26.13 -10.92 3.35
N LYS A 27 25.22 -9.94 3.42
CA LYS A 27 24.66 -9.37 4.65
C LYS A 27 23.21 -9.80 4.78
N THR A 28 22.75 -9.88 6.02
CA THR A 28 21.34 -10.19 6.31
C THR A 28 20.51 -8.93 6.29
N ASP A 29 19.36 -9.01 5.64
CA ASP A 29 18.31 -8.00 5.58
C ASP A 29 17.13 -8.37 6.47
N ASP A 30 16.46 -7.36 7.02
CA ASP A 30 15.24 -7.52 7.79
C ASP A 30 14.00 -7.29 6.92
N ARG A 31 13.01 -8.19 6.99
CA ARG A 31 11.71 -8.01 6.32
C ARG A 31 10.55 -8.35 7.22
N ILE A 32 9.59 -7.44 7.31
CA ILE A 32 8.25 -7.72 7.82
C ILE A 32 7.36 -8.00 6.62
N TRP A 33 6.72 -9.16 6.61
CA TRP A 33 5.80 -9.59 5.56
C TRP A 33 4.41 -9.82 6.13
N LEU A 34 3.39 -9.25 5.49
CA LEU A 34 1.98 -9.54 5.77
C LEU A 34 1.45 -10.44 4.67
N THR A 35 1.12 -11.69 4.99
CA THR A 35 0.55 -12.65 4.03
C THR A 35 -0.87 -12.31 3.62
N ASP A 36 -1.59 -11.61 4.51
CA ASP A 36 -2.90 -11.03 4.26
C ASP A 36 -2.79 -9.52 4.44
N ARG A 37 -3.02 -8.78 3.36
CA ARG A 37 -2.86 -7.33 3.34
C ARG A 37 -3.90 -6.71 4.27
N LYS A 38 -3.50 -5.71 5.06
CA LYS A 38 -4.44 -4.94 5.88
C LYS A 38 -4.50 -3.50 5.38
N ALA A 39 -5.73 -3.00 5.25
CA ALA A 39 -5.96 -1.58 4.99
C ALA A 39 -5.69 -0.77 6.26
N GLY A 40 -5.22 0.47 6.09
CA GLY A 40 -5.01 1.43 7.16
C GLY A 40 -3.60 2.02 7.20
N ASP A 41 -3.36 2.79 8.25
CA ASP A 41 -2.11 3.51 8.47
C ASP A 41 -1.06 2.64 9.16
N TYR A 42 0.16 2.72 8.65
CA TYR A 42 1.34 2.06 9.18
C TYR A 42 2.35 3.11 9.65
N TRP A 43 2.80 2.96 10.90
CA TRP A 43 3.88 3.76 11.48
C TRP A 43 5.12 2.89 11.63
N ILE A 44 6.17 3.21 10.89
CA ILE A 44 7.42 2.43 10.85
C ILE A 44 8.50 3.22 11.57
N THR A 45 9.09 2.61 12.59
CA THR A 45 10.22 3.18 13.35
C THR A 45 11.43 2.29 13.17
N ILE A 46 12.58 2.90 12.86
CA ILE A 46 13.85 2.20 12.78
C ILE A 46 14.51 2.17 14.16
N LEU A 47 14.90 0.98 14.61
CA LEU A 47 15.66 0.77 15.83
C LEU A 47 17.06 0.26 15.43
N PRO A 48 18.12 1.06 15.57
CA PRO A 48 19.46 0.63 15.17
C PRO A 48 19.97 -0.48 16.10
N ASP A 49 20.84 -1.36 15.57
CA ASP A 49 21.56 -2.32 16.41
C ASP A 49 22.35 -1.58 17.50
N PRO A 50 22.42 -2.10 18.75
CA PRO A 50 23.16 -1.45 19.84
C PRO A 50 24.64 -1.15 19.53
N ASN A 51 25.24 -1.85 18.57
CA ASN A 51 26.64 -1.69 18.17
C ASN A 51 26.81 -0.84 16.90
N ALA A 52 25.71 -0.43 16.27
CA ALA A 52 25.77 0.33 15.03
C ALA A 52 26.40 1.71 15.26
N GLN A 53 27.25 2.12 14.34
CA GLN A 53 27.94 3.40 14.41
C GLN A 53 27.06 4.53 13.87
N PRO A 54 27.22 5.77 14.37
CA PRO A 54 26.44 6.92 13.92
C PRO A 54 26.45 7.15 12.40
N ASN A 55 27.55 6.78 11.74
CA ASN A 55 27.77 6.94 10.30
C ASN A 55 27.45 5.68 9.48
N ASP A 56 27.05 4.57 10.12
CA ASP A 56 26.48 3.44 9.40
C ASP A 56 25.16 3.89 8.77
N THR A 57 24.74 3.23 7.69
CA THR A 57 23.56 3.62 6.92
C THR A 57 22.49 2.54 6.93
N TYR A 58 21.24 2.95 6.72
CA TYR A 58 20.11 2.07 6.43
C TYR A 58 19.34 2.56 5.20
N SER A 59 18.65 1.62 4.57
CA SER A 59 17.66 1.89 3.53
C SER A 59 16.34 1.23 3.93
N LEU A 60 15.23 1.86 3.60
CA LEU A 60 13.89 1.39 3.96
C LEU A 60 12.99 1.48 2.73
N GLY A 61 12.36 0.36 2.38
CA GLY A 61 11.32 0.29 1.37
C GLY A 61 10.11 -0.48 1.87
N VAL A 62 8.93 -0.06 1.43
CA VAL A 62 7.66 -0.74 1.69
C VAL A 62 7.10 -1.19 0.37
N THR A 63 6.84 -2.49 0.24
CA THR A 63 6.24 -3.06 -0.97
C THR A 63 4.78 -3.40 -0.72
N ILE A 64 3.90 -2.83 -1.55
CA ILE A 64 2.46 -3.06 -1.53
C ILE A 64 2.10 -3.44 -2.97
N ASP A 65 1.49 -4.62 -3.15
CA ASP A 65 1.04 -5.15 -4.45
C ASP A 65 2.13 -5.14 -5.53
N GLY A 66 3.34 -5.54 -5.14
CA GLY A 66 4.50 -5.60 -6.03
C GLY A 66 5.15 -4.24 -6.34
N GLN A 67 4.58 -3.14 -5.86
CA GLN A 67 5.15 -1.81 -6.01
C GLN A 67 5.89 -1.38 -4.75
N THR A 68 7.13 -0.93 -4.91
CA THR A 68 7.99 -0.53 -3.79
C THR A 68 8.02 0.99 -3.64
N MET A 69 7.51 1.48 -2.50
CA MET A 69 7.72 2.84 -2.02
C MET A 69 9.04 2.90 -1.27
N VAL A 70 9.95 3.77 -1.68
CA VAL A 70 11.25 3.98 -1.03
C VAL A 70 11.11 5.11 -0.01
N LEU A 71 11.33 4.80 1.27
CA LEU A 71 11.18 5.74 2.39
C LEU A 71 12.52 6.30 2.86
N ALA A 72 13.60 5.55 2.68
CA ALA A 72 14.96 5.96 3.03
C ALA A 72 15.96 5.27 2.11
N VAL A 73 17.01 5.99 1.69
CA VAL A 73 18.15 5.46 0.94
C VAL A 73 19.43 5.94 1.59
N ASP A 74 20.26 5.01 2.05
CA ASP A 74 21.58 5.26 2.64
C ASP A 74 21.59 6.36 3.73
N VAL A 75 20.51 6.44 4.52
CA VAL A 75 20.38 7.41 5.61
C VAL A 75 21.26 6.97 6.77
N GLN A 76 22.05 7.90 7.33
CA GLN A 76 22.91 7.59 8.47
C GLN A 76 22.10 7.30 9.73
N ILE A 77 22.58 6.40 10.57
CA ILE A 77 21.91 6.03 11.82
C ILE A 77 21.73 7.23 12.76
N GLN A 78 22.67 8.17 12.76
CA GLN A 78 22.53 9.40 13.54
C GLN A 78 21.40 10.33 13.06
N ASP A 79 20.95 10.13 11.83
CA ASP A 79 19.91 10.92 11.17
C ASP A 79 18.55 10.20 11.13
N ILE A 80 18.39 9.09 11.87
CA ILE A 80 17.09 8.42 12.02
C ILE A 80 16.04 9.43 12.53
N PRO A 81 14.91 9.61 11.82
CA PRO A 81 13.87 10.53 12.24
C PRO A 81 13.31 10.20 13.63
N THR A 82 13.01 11.24 14.42
CA THR A 82 12.35 11.07 15.72
C THR A 82 10.86 10.77 15.61
N HIS A 83 10.27 10.98 14.43
CA HIS A 83 8.89 10.63 14.11
C HIS A 83 8.88 9.42 13.17
N PRO A 84 7.90 8.51 13.28
CA PRO A 84 7.82 7.34 12.40
C PRO A 84 7.63 7.73 10.94
N TYR A 85 8.06 6.86 10.04
CA TYR A 85 7.59 6.89 8.66
C TYR A 85 6.12 6.47 8.61
N GLU A 86 5.30 7.24 7.91
CA GLU A 86 3.87 6.99 7.77
C GLU A 86 3.60 6.43 6.37
N VAL A 87 2.93 5.28 6.30
CA VAL A 87 2.51 4.67 5.04
C VAL A 87 1.05 4.30 5.12
N GLU A 88 0.27 4.75 4.16
CA GLU A 88 -1.12 4.37 4.03
C GLU A 88 -1.28 3.19 3.06
N SER A 89 -1.97 2.14 3.53
CA SER A 89 -2.45 1.03 2.72
C SER A 89 -3.95 1.23 2.48
N LYS A 90 -4.32 1.84 1.35
CA LYS A 90 -5.73 1.90 0.91
C LYS A 90 -6.08 0.65 0.13
N LEU A 91 -7.29 0.13 0.31
CA LEU A 91 -7.90 -0.79 -0.66
C LEU A 91 -8.84 0.06 -1.52
N SER A 92 -8.90 -0.22 -2.82
CA SER A 92 -9.98 0.33 -3.65
C SER A 92 -11.22 -0.53 -3.46
N TYR A 93 -12.36 0.11 -3.21
CA TYR A 93 -13.65 -0.59 -3.21
C TYR A 93 -14.09 -0.99 -4.62
N SER A 94 -13.38 -0.54 -5.65
CA SER A 94 -13.60 -0.84 -7.06
C SER A 94 -12.74 -1.99 -7.58
N ASP A 95 -11.90 -2.60 -6.74
CA ASP A 95 -11.19 -3.86 -7.02
C ASP A 95 -12.13 -5.02 -6.69
N PHE A 96 -12.93 -5.42 -7.68
CA PHE A 96 -14.01 -6.39 -7.51
C PHE A 96 -13.53 -7.83 -7.67
N ASP A 97 -12.43 -8.07 -8.40
CA ASP A 97 -11.87 -9.42 -8.56
C ASP A 97 -10.78 -9.77 -7.54
N GLY A 98 -10.34 -8.77 -6.76
CA GLY A 98 -9.43 -8.91 -5.62
C GLY A 98 -7.97 -9.03 -6.02
N ASP A 99 -7.60 -8.61 -7.24
CA ASP A 99 -6.24 -8.67 -7.73
C ASP A 99 -5.37 -7.46 -7.32
N ASN A 100 -5.95 -6.49 -6.59
CA ASN A 100 -5.37 -5.23 -6.14
C ASN A 100 -5.10 -4.20 -7.24
N HIS A 101 -5.73 -4.37 -8.40
CA HIS A 101 -5.80 -3.37 -9.44
C HIS A 101 -7.25 -2.89 -9.61
N VAL A 102 -7.42 -1.73 -10.25
CA VAL A 102 -8.73 -1.33 -10.77
C VAL A 102 -8.57 -1.15 -12.26
N ASP A 103 -8.88 -2.21 -12.99
CA ASP A 103 -8.67 -2.27 -14.43
C ASP A 103 -9.88 -2.83 -15.19
N PHE A 104 -9.65 -3.30 -16.41
CA PHE A 104 -10.72 -3.84 -17.24
C PHE A 104 -11.35 -5.13 -16.68
N ALA A 105 -10.65 -5.88 -15.83
CA ALA A 105 -11.20 -7.04 -15.14
C ALA A 105 -12.29 -6.61 -14.15
N ASP A 106 -12.02 -5.57 -13.35
CA ASP A 106 -13.02 -4.99 -12.45
C ASP A 106 -14.18 -4.36 -13.21
N TYR A 107 -13.88 -3.64 -14.30
CA TYR A 107 -14.93 -3.12 -15.16
C TYR A 107 -15.81 -4.23 -15.74
N ALA A 108 -15.25 -5.41 -16.02
CA ALA A 108 -16.04 -6.54 -16.50
C ALA A 108 -16.98 -7.08 -15.41
N VAL A 109 -16.54 -7.12 -14.15
CA VAL A 109 -17.40 -7.46 -13.00
C VAL A 109 -18.51 -6.41 -12.86
N PHE A 110 -18.14 -5.12 -12.83
CA PHE A 110 -19.09 -4.00 -12.78
C PHE A 110 -20.13 -4.06 -13.90
N ALA A 111 -19.69 -4.24 -15.14
CA ALA A 111 -20.56 -4.30 -16.31
C ALA A 111 -21.49 -5.52 -16.29
N SER A 112 -21.10 -6.61 -15.62
CA SER A 112 -21.95 -7.80 -15.47
C SER A 112 -23.17 -7.56 -14.56
N HIS A 113 -23.08 -6.58 -13.67
CA HIS A 113 -24.14 -6.13 -12.77
C HIS A 113 -24.81 -4.83 -13.23
N TRP A 114 -24.47 -4.31 -14.40
CA TRP A 114 -25.00 -3.03 -14.87
C TRP A 114 -26.53 -3.02 -14.96
N MET A 115 -27.16 -2.01 -14.36
CA MET A 115 -28.61 -1.86 -14.22
C MET A 115 -29.29 -2.93 -13.35
N ASP A 116 -28.53 -3.69 -12.57
CA ASP A 116 -29.12 -4.51 -11.52
C ASP A 116 -29.87 -3.62 -10.52
N VAL A 117 -30.95 -4.17 -10.00
CA VAL A 117 -31.81 -3.54 -8.98
C VAL A 117 -31.99 -4.53 -7.85
N ASP A 118 -32.48 -4.05 -6.71
CA ASP A 118 -32.62 -4.85 -5.49
C ASP A 118 -31.27 -5.39 -4.98
N CYS A 119 -30.18 -4.65 -5.24
CA CYS A 119 -28.89 -4.90 -4.61
C CYS A 119 -29.05 -4.69 -3.10
N ASN A 120 -28.79 -5.74 -2.32
CA ASN A 120 -29.05 -5.74 -0.88
C ASN A 120 -27.90 -6.41 -0.15
N TYR A 121 -27.79 -6.09 1.14
CA TYR A 121 -26.92 -6.82 2.05
C TYR A 121 -27.17 -8.34 1.98
N PRO A 122 -26.13 -9.19 1.99
CA PRO A 122 -24.71 -8.84 2.20
C PRO A 122 -23.92 -8.54 0.93
N SER A 123 -24.42 -8.90 -0.25
CA SER A 123 -23.60 -8.91 -1.45
C SER A 123 -23.53 -7.56 -2.17
N TRP A 124 -24.56 -6.71 -2.07
CA TRP A 124 -24.60 -5.43 -2.80
C TRP A 124 -24.24 -5.59 -4.30
N CYS A 125 -24.80 -6.64 -4.92
CA CYS A 125 -24.47 -7.03 -6.29
C CYS A 125 -22.96 -7.28 -6.48
N GLU A 126 -22.39 -8.12 -5.62
CA GLU A 126 -20.95 -8.42 -5.59
C GLU A 126 -20.07 -7.19 -5.31
N GLY A 127 -20.63 -6.18 -4.63
CA GLY A 127 -19.96 -4.94 -4.25
C GLY A 127 -20.04 -3.83 -5.30
N THR A 128 -20.68 -4.06 -6.45
CA THR A 128 -20.74 -3.08 -7.54
C THR A 128 -21.76 -1.95 -7.33
N ASP A 129 -22.68 -2.09 -6.36
CA ASP A 129 -23.50 -1.00 -5.82
C ASP A 129 -22.66 -0.23 -4.79
N LEU A 130 -21.85 0.70 -5.29
CA LEU A 130 -20.81 1.43 -4.56
C LEU A 130 -21.41 2.57 -3.71
N ASP A 131 -22.54 3.15 -4.13
CA ASP A 131 -23.24 4.18 -3.37
C ASP A 131 -24.31 3.61 -2.40
N TYR A 132 -24.48 2.28 -2.39
CA TYR A 132 -25.46 1.53 -1.63
C TYR A 132 -26.92 1.99 -1.87
N SER A 133 -27.22 2.41 -3.10
CA SER A 133 -28.55 2.89 -3.48
C SER A 133 -29.53 1.78 -3.89
N HIS A 134 -29.13 0.52 -3.76
CA HIS A 134 -29.86 -0.69 -4.13
C HIS A 134 -29.95 -0.98 -5.63
N LYS A 135 -29.07 -0.35 -6.42
CA LYS A 135 -29.02 -0.47 -7.87
C LYS A 135 -27.59 -0.20 -8.34
N VAL A 136 -27.24 -0.72 -9.51
CA VAL A 136 -25.96 -0.43 -10.17
C VAL A 136 -26.25 0.48 -11.35
N ASP A 137 -25.90 1.75 -11.25
CA ASP A 137 -26.15 2.72 -12.29
C ASP A 137 -25.00 3.71 -12.52
N PHE A 138 -25.33 4.86 -13.12
CA PHE A 138 -24.33 5.86 -13.46
C PHE A 138 -23.63 6.46 -12.24
N ASN A 139 -24.28 6.51 -11.07
CA ASN A 139 -23.65 6.98 -9.85
C ASN A 139 -22.52 6.04 -9.42
N ASP A 140 -22.74 4.73 -9.49
CA ASP A 140 -21.70 3.74 -9.18
C ASP A 140 -20.56 3.79 -10.20
N LEU A 141 -20.88 4.03 -11.49
CA LEU A 141 -19.86 4.23 -12.51
C LEU A 141 -19.00 5.46 -12.24
N ASP A 142 -19.59 6.56 -11.73
CA ASP A 142 -18.86 7.78 -11.35
C ASP A 142 -17.83 7.47 -10.26
N ILE A 143 -18.24 6.73 -9.21
CA ILE A 143 -17.35 6.29 -8.12
C ILE A 143 -16.28 5.31 -8.64
N PHE A 144 -16.65 4.37 -9.52
CA PHE A 144 -15.71 3.43 -10.11
C PHE A 144 -14.62 4.17 -10.92
N VAL A 145 -15.01 5.18 -11.70
CA VAL A 145 -14.07 5.94 -12.54
C VAL A 145 -13.10 6.80 -11.73
N ASP A 146 -13.49 7.28 -10.54
CA ASP A 146 -12.57 7.93 -9.60
C ASP A 146 -11.43 6.99 -9.16
N SER A 147 -11.64 5.68 -9.26
CA SER A 147 -10.64 4.65 -8.99
C SER A 147 -10.08 4.02 -10.26
N TRP A 148 -10.40 4.52 -11.46
CA TRP A 148 -10.00 3.88 -12.72
C TRP A 148 -8.50 3.91 -12.92
N LEU A 149 -7.91 2.74 -13.25
CA LEU A 149 -6.46 2.57 -13.28
C LEU A 149 -5.82 3.05 -11.97
N TRP A 150 -6.49 2.80 -10.85
CA TRP A 150 -5.87 2.90 -9.55
C TRP A 150 -4.78 1.81 -9.45
N GLU A 151 -3.66 2.15 -10.06
CA GLU A 151 -2.34 1.66 -9.74
C GLU A 151 -1.77 2.73 -8.81
N LYS A 152 -1.18 2.38 -7.67
CA LYS A 152 -0.32 3.33 -6.94
C LYS A 152 0.78 3.74 -7.94
N ILE A 153 0.68 4.92 -8.55
CA ILE A 153 1.65 5.27 -9.59
C ILE A 153 2.93 5.66 -8.85
N PRO A 154 4.07 4.95 -9.03
CA PRO A 154 5.32 5.22 -8.31
C PRO A 154 5.99 6.56 -8.69
N ALA A 155 5.31 7.36 -9.50
CA ALA A 155 5.73 8.68 -9.90
C ALA A 155 4.95 9.79 -9.20
N ASP A 156 3.90 9.50 -8.41
CA ASP A 156 3.28 10.49 -7.52
C ASP A 156 4.08 10.58 -6.22
N ILE A 157 5.14 11.39 -6.23
CA ILE A 157 6.10 11.46 -5.12
C ILE A 157 5.57 12.34 -3.97
N ASP A 158 4.74 13.34 -4.26
CA ASP A 158 4.12 14.21 -3.26
C ASP A 158 2.74 13.74 -2.78
N MET A 159 2.27 12.59 -3.28
CA MET A 159 1.09 11.85 -2.80
C MET A 159 -0.22 12.64 -2.92
N ASP A 160 -0.36 13.49 -3.94
CA ASP A 160 -1.56 14.29 -4.15
C ASP A 160 -2.62 13.58 -5.02
N GLY A 161 -2.28 12.41 -5.56
CA GLY A 161 -3.18 11.54 -6.30
C GLY A 161 -3.14 11.74 -7.82
N ASP A 162 -2.21 12.54 -8.35
CA ASP A 162 -1.94 12.59 -9.78
C ASP A 162 -0.43 12.53 -10.12
N VAL A 163 -0.12 12.36 -11.40
CA VAL A 163 1.28 12.41 -11.88
C VAL A 163 1.46 13.67 -12.70
N ASP A 164 2.13 14.65 -12.11
CA ASP A 164 2.28 16.00 -12.65
C ASP A 164 3.74 16.54 -12.57
N PHE A 165 3.89 17.85 -12.72
CA PHE A 165 5.19 18.50 -12.69
C PHE A 165 5.78 18.65 -11.28
N ALA A 166 4.97 18.58 -10.23
CA ALA A 166 5.43 18.61 -8.85
C ALA A 166 6.29 17.38 -8.56
N ASN A 167 5.90 16.22 -9.08
CA ASN A 167 6.71 15.01 -8.94
C ASN A 167 8.08 15.09 -9.65
N PHE A 168 8.17 15.84 -10.76
CA PHE A 168 9.44 16.04 -11.48
C PHE A 168 10.40 16.99 -10.77
N ALA A 169 9.91 17.90 -9.92
CA ALA A 169 10.75 18.87 -9.22
C ALA A 169 11.60 18.23 -8.12
N GLU A 170 11.14 17.13 -7.53
CA GLU A 170 11.87 16.39 -6.50
C GLU A 170 13.09 15.64 -7.07
N PHE A 171 13.02 15.21 -8.33
CA PHE A 171 14.15 14.64 -9.07
C PHE A 171 15.24 15.68 -9.42
N ALA A 172 14.90 16.97 -9.47
CA ALA A 172 15.81 18.04 -9.92
C ALA A 172 16.61 18.69 -8.79
N LEU A 173 16.44 18.25 -7.53
CA LEU A 173 17.23 18.68 -6.37
C LEU A 173 18.34 17.69 -5.99
N TYR A 174 18.52 16.61 -6.74
CA TYR A 174 19.68 15.69 -6.69
C TYR A 174 20.72 16.02 -7.76
#